data_AF-A0A345CRM9-F1
#
_entry.id   AF-A0A345CRM9-F1
#
_cell.length_a   1.000
_cell.length_b   1.000
_cell.length_c   1.000
_cell.angle_alpha   90.00
_cell.angle_beta   90.00
_cell.angle_gamma   90.00
#
_symmetry.space_group_name_H-M   'P 1'
#
loop_
_entity.id
_entity.type
_entity.pdbx_description
1 polymer ?
#
loop_
_entity_poly.entity_id
_entity_poly.type
_entity_poly.pdbx_seq_one_letter_code
_entity_poly.pdbx_strand_id
1 'polypeptide(L)'
;MKKFELVAEISKEFFGRKLFRIRAMISFGNVQTGDLGGWVESESNVEQSGNAWVYGNAQVYGDAWVYGNAKVYGNAQVYGNAKVYGNAQVYGNAWVSGDAWVYGDAWVSGDAKVYGNAKVSGDAWVYGNAKVYGNAQVYGDAWVYGNAKVYGDAWVYGNAKVYGNAKVSGDAHWISIGPIGSENGFLTAFRQRDNSIMVRRGCFSGTIDEFESAVNDTHSDNQHGDIYRALILVIKLRLAEVEGEQGGDHA
;
A
#
# COMPACT_ATOMS: atom_id res chain seq x y z
N MET A 1 5.98 34.09 1.81
CA MET A 1 4.62 34.18 1.25
C MET A 1 3.91 32.87 1.58
N LYS A 2 2.65 32.89 2.03
CA LYS A 2 1.89 31.65 2.27
C LYS A 2 1.54 31.01 0.92
N LYS A 3 1.57 29.68 0.84
CA LYS A 3 1.13 28.92 -0.34
C LYS A 3 -0.39 28.78 -0.38
N PHE A 4 -1.03 28.64 0.79
CA PHE A 4 -2.47 28.59 0.90
C PHE A 4 -2.98 29.21 2.20
N GLU A 5 -4.28 29.52 2.20
CA GLU A 5 -5.05 29.92 3.38
C GLU A 5 -6.15 28.91 3.70
N LEU A 6 -6.61 28.91 4.95
CA LEU A 6 -7.84 28.25 5.35
C LEU A 6 -9.02 29.19 5.10
N VAL A 7 -10.02 28.73 4.35
CA VAL A 7 -11.21 29.50 4.01
C VAL A 7 -12.23 29.38 5.14
N ALA A 8 -12.23 30.33 6.07
CA ALA A 8 -13.03 30.28 7.30
C ALA A 8 -14.54 30.11 7.04
N GLU A 9 -15.05 30.74 5.98
CA GLU A 9 -16.44 30.70 5.55
C GLU A 9 -16.83 29.37 4.88
N ILE A 10 -15.86 28.58 4.40
CA ILE A 10 -16.08 27.25 3.81
C ILE A 10 -15.51 26.19 4.75
N SER A 11 -16.23 25.94 5.83
CA SER A 11 -15.89 24.95 6.84
C SER A 11 -17.02 23.91 7.06
N LYS A 12 -16.66 22.77 7.65
CA LYS A 12 -17.60 21.73 8.04
C LYS A 12 -17.19 21.07 9.35
N GLU A 13 -18.18 20.60 10.11
CA GLU A 13 -17.96 19.71 11.24
C GLU A 13 -17.76 18.27 10.74
N PHE A 14 -16.77 17.58 11.28
CA PHE A 14 -16.41 16.21 10.91
C PHE A 14 -15.82 15.50 12.13
N PHE A 15 -16.54 14.52 12.67
CA PHE A 15 -16.16 13.79 13.90
C PHE A 15 -15.76 14.72 15.07
N GLY A 16 -16.51 15.80 15.29
CA GLY A 16 -16.24 16.78 16.35
C GLY A 16 -15.02 17.68 16.10
N ARG A 17 -14.48 17.67 14.88
CA ARG A 17 -13.43 18.57 14.41
C ARG A 17 -13.98 19.49 13.34
N LYS A 18 -13.44 20.71 13.30
CA LYS A 18 -13.76 21.66 12.25
C LYS A 18 -12.70 21.59 11.15
N LEU A 19 -13.13 21.29 9.93
CA LEU A 19 -12.26 21.30 8.76
C LEU A 19 -12.60 22.48 7.85
N PHE A 20 -11.59 23.04 7.21
CA PHE A 20 -11.68 24.19 6.31
C PHE A 20 -11.24 23.79 4.91
N ARG A 21 -11.89 24.32 3.88
CA ARG A 21 -11.30 24.28 2.54
C ARG A 21 -10.01 25.08 2.51
N ILE A 22 -8.99 24.57 1.82
CA ILE A 22 -7.79 25.35 1.52
C ILE A 22 -7.98 26.11 0.21
N ARG A 23 -7.42 27.32 0.12
CA ARG A 23 -7.37 28.11 -1.12
C ARG A 23 -5.93 28.46 -1.45
N ALA A 24 -5.51 28.20 -2.68
CA ALA A 24 -4.17 28.53 -3.14
C ALA A 24 -3.96 30.05 -3.19
N MET A 25 -2.87 30.53 -2.61
CA MET A 25 -2.48 31.94 -2.60
C MET A 25 -1.43 32.27 -3.67
N ILE A 26 -0.82 31.23 -4.25
CA ILE A 26 0.15 31.30 -5.35
C ILE A 26 -0.09 30.13 -6.31
N SER A 27 0.36 30.24 -7.55
CA SER A 27 0.40 29.12 -8.49
C SER A 27 1.64 28.24 -8.26
N PHE A 28 1.50 26.92 -8.31
CA PHE A 28 2.59 25.94 -8.20
C PHE A 28 2.16 24.59 -8.79
N GLY A 29 3.08 23.91 -9.48
CA GLY A 29 2.75 22.67 -10.18
C GLY A 29 1.56 22.86 -11.13
N ASN A 30 0.45 22.16 -10.88
CA ASN A 30 -0.81 22.28 -11.61
C ASN A 30 -1.90 23.08 -10.88
N VAL A 31 -1.60 23.66 -9.71
CA VAL A 31 -2.52 24.47 -8.91
C VAL A 31 -2.33 25.94 -9.27
N GLN A 32 -3.42 26.66 -9.51
CA GLN A 32 -3.42 28.09 -9.79
C GLN A 32 -3.84 28.90 -8.56
N THR A 33 -3.36 30.14 -8.46
CA THR A 33 -3.83 31.08 -7.44
C THR A 33 -5.36 31.19 -7.45
N GLY A 34 -5.99 31.05 -6.29
CA GLY A 34 -7.43 31.08 -6.09
C GLY A 34 -8.11 29.70 -6.12
N ASP A 35 -7.42 28.65 -6.59
CA ASP A 35 -7.98 27.29 -6.62
C ASP A 35 -8.35 26.80 -5.21
N LEU A 36 -9.54 26.20 -5.10
CA LEU A 36 -9.94 25.50 -3.88
C LEU A 36 -9.36 24.07 -3.88
N GLY A 37 -8.60 23.75 -2.84
CA GLY A 37 -8.15 22.40 -2.51
C GLY A 37 -9.12 21.71 -1.56
N GLY A 38 -8.72 20.57 -0.98
CA GLY A 38 -9.52 19.76 -0.06
C GLY A 38 -9.68 20.36 1.32
N TRP A 39 -10.05 19.51 2.28
CA TRP A 39 -10.40 19.89 3.64
C TRP A 39 -9.25 19.62 4.59
N VAL A 40 -8.85 20.63 5.38
CA VAL A 40 -7.82 20.47 6.41
C VAL A 40 -8.27 21.04 7.74
N GLU A 41 -7.80 20.48 8.86
CA GLU A 41 -8.12 21.00 10.20
C GLU A 41 -7.33 22.28 10.50
N SER A 42 -6.06 22.31 10.12
CA SER A 42 -5.16 23.43 10.37
C SER A 42 -4.10 23.59 9.27
N GLU A 43 -3.40 24.73 9.28
CA GLU A 43 -2.28 24.97 8.34
C GLU A 43 -1.10 24.01 8.56
N SER A 44 -0.96 23.37 9.73
CA SER A 44 0.11 22.39 9.95
C SER A 44 -0.13 21.06 9.24
N ASN A 45 -1.35 20.81 8.77
CA ASN A 45 -1.67 19.56 8.08
C ASN A 45 -1.07 19.46 6.67
N VAL A 46 -0.73 20.59 6.05
CA VAL A 46 -0.15 20.65 4.71
C VAL A 46 1.00 21.65 4.69
N GLU A 47 2.16 21.24 4.22
CA GLU A 47 3.35 22.09 4.16
C GLU A 47 3.07 23.38 3.36
N GLN A 48 3.49 24.52 3.90
CA GLN A 48 3.38 25.82 3.21
C GLN A 48 4.48 26.02 2.15
N SER A 49 5.55 25.24 2.19
CA SER A 49 6.57 25.10 1.13
C SER A 49 6.29 23.89 0.24
N GLY A 50 7.04 23.76 -0.87
CA GLY A 50 6.93 22.64 -1.78
C GLY A 50 5.59 22.56 -2.53
N ASN A 51 5.35 21.43 -3.20
CA ASN A 51 4.19 21.21 -4.07
C ASN A 51 3.09 20.35 -3.44
N ALA A 52 3.26 19.95 -2.17
CA ALA A 52 2.27 19.17 -1.45
C ALA A 52 0.89 19.83 -1.49
N TRP A 53 -0.14 19.07 -1.84
CA TRP A 53 -1.51 19.59 -1.98
C TRP A 53 -2.58 18.55 -1.70
N VAL A 54 -3.69 19.03 -1.14
CA VAL A 54 -4.92 18.27 -0.92
C VAL A 54 -5.93 18.77 -1.93
N TYR A 55 -6.47 17.91 -2.79
CA TYR A 55 -7.43 18.25 -3.84
C TYR A 55 -8.81 17.71 -3.52
N GLY A 56 -9.84 18.26 -4.19
CA GLY A 56 -11.16 17.64 -4.25
C GLY A 56 -11.78 17.42 -2.87
N ASN A 57 -12.31 16.25 -2.56
CA ASN A 57 -12.97 15.99 -1.27
C ASN A 57 -12.05 15.38 -0.22
N ALA A 58 -10.75 15.27 -0.50
CA ALA A 58 -9.80 14.69 0.43
C ALA A 58 -9.74 15.49 1.74
N GLN A 59 -9.43 14.78 2.82
CA GLN A 59 -9.44 15.31 4.18
C GLN A 59 -8.10 15.01 4.87
N VAL A 60 -7.48 16.02 5.47
CA VAL A 60 -6.27 15.87 6.29
C VAL A 60 -6.47 16.54 7.65
N TYR A 61 -6.40 15.80 8.74
CA TYR A 61 -6.78 16.30 10.07
C TYR A 61 -6.04 15.59 11.21
N GLY A 62 -6.17 16.07 12.45
CA GLY A 62 -5.31 15.67 13.56
C GLY A 62 -3.89 16.18 13.37
N ASP A 63 -2.90 15.40 13.79
CA ASP A 63 -1.46 15.71 13.65
C ASP A 63 -0.87 15.22 12.31
N ALA A 64 -1.73 14.81 11.38
CA ALA A 64 -1.31 14.31 10.08
C ALA A 64 -0.65 15.41 9.26
N TRP A 65 0.40 15.07 8.51
CA TRP A 65 1.18 16.04 7.77
C TRP A 65 1.48 15.59 6.33
N VAL A 66 1.08 16.41 5.37
CA VAL A 66 1.33 16.22 3.94
C VAL A 66 2.37 17.24 3.46
N TYR A 67 3.51 16.77 2.97
CA TYR A 67 4.66 17.64 2.64
C TYR A 67 5.48 17.15 1.43
N GLY A 68 6.45 17.92 0.96
CA GLY A 68 7.21 17.63 -0.26
C GLY A 68 6.38 17.87 -1.53
N ASN A 69 6.21 16.85 -2.37
CA ASN A 69 5.39 16.87 -3.59
C ASN A 69 4.13 15.96 -3.48
N ALA A 70 3.80 15.51 -2.27
CA ALA A 70 2.73 14.55 -2.06
C ALA A 70 1.35 15.09 -2.48
N LYS A 71 0.51 14.21 -3.02
CA LYS A 71 -0.85 14.56 -3.45
C LYS A 71 -1.87 13.71 -2.74
N VAL A 72 -2.87 14.35 -2.14
CA VAL A 72 -4.03 13.66 -1.54
C VAL A 72 -5.28 14.12 -2.27
N TYR A 73 -6.06 13.21 -2.85
CA TYR A 73 -7.22 13.57 -3.68
C TYR A 73 -8.35 12.52 -3.65
N GLY A 74 -9.44 12.75 -4.39
CA GLY A 74 -10.64 11.92 -4.30
C GLY A 74 -11.38 12.15 -2.97
N ASN A 75 -11.74 11.07 -2.28
CA ASN A 75 -12.32 11.06 -0.93
C ASN A 75 -11.31 10.52 0.11
N ALA A 76 -10.02 10.55 -0.19
CA ALA A 76 -8.99 10.03 0.69
C ALA A 76 -8.96 10.77 2.04
N GLN A 77 -8.59 10.04 3.10
CA GLN A 77 -8.46 10.58 4.44
C GLN A 77 -7.07 10.29 5.01
N VAL A 78 -6.39 11.32 5.50
CA VAL A 78 -5.11 11.21 6.19
C VAL A 78 -5.26 11.83 7.59
N TYR A 79 -5.06 11.05 8.65
CA TYR A 79 -5.31 11.54 10.02
C TYR A 79 -4.46 10.86 11.09
N GLY A 80 -4.61 11.25 12.36
CA GLY A 80 -3.71 10.77 13.43
C GLY A 80 -2.36 11.46 13.33
N ASN A 81 -1.26 10.71 13.43
CA ASN A 81 0.13 11.20 13.26
C ASN A 81 0.70 10.86 11.86
N ALA A 82 -0.19 10.51 10.91
CA ALA A 82 0.22 9.98 9.62
C ALA A 82 1.03 11.00 8.80
N LYS A 83 2.03 10.52 8.06
CA LYS A 83 2.88 11.35 7.21
C LYS A 83 2.79 10.90 5.76
N VAL A 84 2.51 11.83 4.86
CA VAL A 84 2.50 11.59 3.41
C VAL A 84 3.45 12.57 2.74
N TYR A 85 4.53 12.07 2.13
CA TYR A 85 5.59 12.94 1.59
C TYR A 85 6.32 12.36 0.39
N GLY A 86 7.35 13.05 -0.11
CA GLY A 86 7.98 12.70 -1.38
C GLY A 86 7.03 12.99 -2.54
N ASN A 87 6.91 12.08 -3.50
CA ASN A 87 5.95 12.14 -4.60
C ASN A 87 4.73 11.24 -4.35
N ALA A 88 4.51 10.80 -3.10
CA ALA A 88 3.46 9.86 -2.75
C ALA A 88 2.06 10.38 -3.12
N GLN A 89 1.19 9.45 -3.52
CA GLN A 89 -0.19 9.73 -3.92
C GLN A 89 -1.16 8.90 -3.11
N VAL A 90 -2.12 9.58 -2.46
CA VAL A 90 -3.20 8.94 -1.70
C VAL A 90 -4.53 9.38 -2.28
N TYR A 91 -5.32 8.45 -2.82
CA TYR A 91 -6.55 8.79 -3.54
C TYR A 91 -7.65 7.72 -3.48
N GLY A 92 -8.76 7.95 -4.18
CA GLY A 92 -9.95 7.11 -4.05
C GLY A 92 -10.63 7.33 -2.70
N ASN A 93 -10.98 6.27 -1.98
CA ASN A 93 -11.49 6.30 -0.61
C ASN A 93 -10.42 5.84 0.40
N ALA A 94 -9.13 5.90 0.02
CA ALA A 94 -8.04 5.36 0.83
C ALA A 94 -7.87 6.10 2.17
N TRP A 95 -7.50 5.35 3.22
CA TRP A 95 -7.24 5.88 4.56
C TRP A 95 -5.78 5.66 4.96
N VAL A 96 -5.13 6.71 5.44
CA VAL A 96 -3.81 6.65 6.09
C VAL A 96 -3.93 7.22 7.49
N SER A 97 -3.63 6.44 8.53
CA SER A 97 -3.80 6.87 9.92
C SER A 97 -2.83 6.27 10.93
N GLY A 98 -2.96 6.63 12.21
CA GLY A 98 -1.97 6.25 13.24
C GLY A 98 -0.63 6.95 13.00
N ASP A 99 0.47 6.24 13.20
CA ASP A 99 1.84 6.71 12.93
C ASP A 99 2.33 6.30 11.52
N ALA A 100 1.42 6.00 10.60
CA ALA A 100 1.75 5.43 9.29
C ALA A 100 2.43 6.43 8.35
N TRP A 101 3.42 5.96 7.59
CA TRP A 101 4.17 6.78 6.63
C TRP A 101 3.98 6.28 5.21
N VAL A 102 3.65 7.19 4.29
CA VAL A 102 3.59 6.92 2.84
C VAL A 102 4.51 7.90 2.14
N TYR A 103 5.56 7.39 1.46
CA TYR A 103 6.60 8.26 0.89
C TYR A 103 7.27 7.69 -0.36
N GLY A 104 8.24 8.41 -0.91
CA GLY A 104 8.84 8.06 -2.20
C GLY A 104 7.83 8.30 -3.33
N ASP A 105 7.72 7.36 -4.27
CA ASP A 105 6.77 7.40 -5.38
C ASP A 105 5.56 6.49 -5.12
N ALA A 106 5.22 6.21 -3.86
CA ALA A 106 4.22 5.23 -3.45
C ALA A 106 2.76 5.67 -3.69
N TRP A 107 1.89 4.70 -4.00
CA TRP A 107 0.48 4.92 -4.32
C TRP A 107 -0.42 4.15 -3.35
N VAL A 108 -1.36 4.85 -2.72
CA VAL A 108 -2.42 4.24 -1.90
C VAL A 108 -3.78 4.65 -2.47
N SER A 109 -4.58 3.68 -2.90
CA SER A 109 -5.84 3.97 -3.60
C SER A 109 -6.97 2.96 -3.37
N GLY A 110 -8.13 3.18 -4.01
CA GLY A 110 -9.33 2.36 -3.77
C GLY A 110 -9.87 2.58 -2.35
N ASP A 111 -10.23 1.50 -1.66
CA ASP A 111 -10.67 1.49 -0.26
C ASP A 111 -9.54 1.03 0.69
N ALA A 112 -8.28 1.15 0.24
CA ALA A 112 -7.11 0.65 0.97
C ALA A 112 -6.90 1.40 2.29
N LYS A 113 -6.36 0.70 3.29
CA LYS A 113 -6.10 1.25 4.63
C LYS A 113 -4.66 1.00 5.05
N VAL A 114 -3.94 2.06 5.37
CA VAL A 114 -2.58 2.02 5.91
C VAL A 114 -2.61 2.64 7.31
N TYR A 115 -2.33 1.88 8.37
CA TYR A 115 -2.46 2.39 9.74
C TYR A 115 -1.50 1.76 10.75
N GLY A 116 -1.46 2.24 11.98
CA GLY A 116 -0.45 1.83 12.97
C GLY A 116 0.91 2.45 12.64
N ASN A 117 2.00 1.69 12.77
CA ASN A 117 3.37 2.13 12.43
C ASN A 117 3.76 1.75 10.98
N ALA A 118 2.79 1.42 10.13
CA ALA A 118 3.05 0.87 8.82
C ALA A 118 3.76 1.87 7.89
N LYS A 119 4.62 1.35 7.01
CA LYS A 119 5.36 2.15 6.03
C LYS A 119 5.10 1.66 4.61
N VAL A 120 4.77 2.58 3.71
CA VAL A 120 4.64 2.31 2.27
C VAL A 120 5.58 3.26 1.53
N SER A 121 6.53 2.73 0.75
CA SER A 121 7.55 3.57 0.09
C SER A 121 8.10 3.03 -1.23
N GLY A 122 9.01 3.78 -1.87
CA GLY A 122 9.49 3.46 -3.22
C GLY A 122 8.34 3.54 -4.23
N ASP A 123 8.35 2.67 -5.24
CA ASP A 123 7.30 2.55 -6.26
C ASP A 123 6.14 1.62 -5.84
N ALA A 124 5.87 1.49 -4.54
CA ALA A 124 4.91 0.52 -4.02
C ALA A 124 3.45 0.93 -4.25
N TRP A 125 2.60 -0.03 -4.56
CA TRP A 125 1.17 0.17 -4.84
C TRP A 125 0.30 -0.61 -3.85
N VAL A 126 -0.52 0.10 -3.07
CA VAL A 126 -1.50 -0.48 -2.16
C VAL A 126 -2.90 -0.05 -2.59
N TYR A 127 -3.74 -0.98 -3.07
CA TYR A 127 -5.05 -0.62 -3.63
C TYR A 127 -6.14 -1.68 -3.41
N GLY A 128 -7.37 -1.39 -3.85
CA GLY A 128 -8.53 -2.24 -3.59
C GLY A 128 -8.97 -2.13 -2.11
N ASN A 129 -9.26 -3.24 -1.45
CA ASN A 129 -9.60 -3.30 -0.02
C ASN A 129 -8.40 -3.70 0.86
N ALA A 130 -7.17 -3.53 0.35
CA ALA A 130 -5.96 -3.97 1.03
C ALA A 130 -5.78 -3.25 2.37
N LYS A 131 -5.22 -3.96 3.35
CA LYS A 131 -4.88 -3.40 4.66
C LYS A 131 -3.41 -3.64 4.95
N VAL A 132 -2.69 -2.57 5.29
CA VAL A 132 -1.29 -2.59 5.74
C VAL A 132 -1.24 -1.96 7.13
N TYR A 133 -0.86 -2.72 8.16
CA TYR A 133 -0.91 -2.22 9.54
C TYR A 133 0.13 -2.84 10.49
N GLY A 134 0.15 -2.43 11.76
CA GLY A 134 1.22 -2.83 12.68
C GLY A 134 2.54 -2.16 12.31
N ASN A 135 3.65 -2.90 12.32
CA ASN A 135 4.97 -2.41 11.89
C ASN A 135 5.29 -2.81 10.44
N ALA A 136 4.28 -3.24 9.67
CA ALA A 136 4.48 -3.76 8.33
C ALA A 136 5.10 -2.72 7.38
N GLN A 137 5.93 -3.20 6.46
CA GLN A 137 6.59 -2.39 5.45
C GLN A 137 6.28 -2.92 4.06
N VAL A 138 5.89 -2.03 3.15
CA VAL A 138 5.70 -2.32 1.72
C VAL A 138 6.58 -1.36 0.92
N TYR A 139 7.57 -1.86 0.18
CA TYR A 139 8.52 -0.97 -0.51
C TYR A 139 9.11 -1.53 -1.81
N GLY A 140 9.74 -0.65 -2.61
CA GLY A 140 10.18 -1.00 -3.97
C GLY A 140 8.99 -1.14 -4.92
N ASP A 141 9.09 -1.97 -5.96
CA ASP A 141 8.02 -2.19 -6.95
C ASP A 141 6.87 -3.12 -6.45
N ALA A 142 6.61 -3.14 -5.14
CA ALA A 142 5.72 -4.13 -4.51
C ALA A 142 4.25 -3.74 -4.63
N TRP A 143 3.39 -4.71 -4.92
CA TRP A 143 1.95 -4.51 -5.13
C TRP A 143 1.15 -5.30 -4.08
N VAL A 144 0.28 -4.61 -3.34
CA VAL A 144 -0.63 -5.19 -2.35
C VAL A 144 -2.07 -4.80 -2.69
N TYR A 145 -2.91 -5.77 -3.05
CA TYR A 145 -4.26 -5.46 -3.54
C TYR A 145 -5.35 -6.50 -3.23
N GLY A 146 -6.58 -6.25 -3.67
CA GLY A 146 -7.72 -7.10 -3.31
C GLY A 146 -8.09 -6.93 -1.84
N ASN A 147 -8.34 -8.02 -1.12
CA ASN A 147 -8.62 -8.02 0.33
C ASN A 147 -7.39 -8.43 1.17
N ALA A 148 -6.18 -8.29 0.61
CA ALA A 148 -4.94 -8.69 1.26
C ALA A 148 -4.71 -7.95 2.57
N LYS A 149 -4.17 -8.65 3.57
CA LYS A 149 -3.72 -8.08 4.83
C LYS A 149 -2.22 -8.31 5.00
N VAL A 150 -1.47 -7.22 5.12
CA VAL A 150 -0.04 -7.22 5.48
C VAL A 150 0.09 -6.54 6.84
N TYR A 151 0.61 -7.24 7.84
CA TYR A 151 0.63 -6.74 9.21
C TYR A 151 1.78 -7.29 10.05
N GLY A 152 1.78 -7.00 11.35
CA GLY A 152 2.88 -7.43 12.24
C GLY A 152 4.19 -6.78 11.83
N ASP A 153 5.25 -7.56 11.75
CA ASP A 153 6.58 -7.12 11.33
C ASP A 153 6.89 -7.51 9.87
N ALA A 154 5.87 -7.81 9.05
CA ALA A 154 6.04 -8.23 7.66
C ALA A 154 6.68 -7.17 6.76
N TRP A 155 7.69 -7.56 5.98
CA TRP A 155 8.29 -6.73 4.94
C TRP A 155 7.96 -7.33 3.57
N VAL A 156 7.15 -6.64 2.77
CA VAL A 156 6.80 -7.01 1.39
C VAL A 156 7.52 -6.07 0.43
N TYR A 157 8.42 -6.60 -0.39
CA TYR A 157 9.32 -5.73 -1.18
C TYR A 157 9.70 -6.26 -2.55
N GLY A 158 10.40 -5.41 -3.31
CA GLY A 158 10.86 -5.74 -4.67
C GLY A 158 9.67 -5.92 -5.61
N ASN A 159 9.71 -6.93 -6.48
CA ASN A 159 8.65 -7.18 -7.47
C ASN A 159 7.45 -8.00 -6.93
N ALA A 160 7.27 -8.05 -5.61
CA ALA A 160 6.25 -8.88 -4.97
C ALA A 160 4.84 -8.45 -5.36
N LYS A 161 3.96 -9.42 -5.65
CA LYS A 161 2.52 -9.19 -5.89
C LYS A 161 1.69 -10.00 -4.89
N VAL A 162 1.21 -9.35 -3.84
CA VAL A 162 0.38 -9.94 -2.76
C VAL A 162 -1.07 -9.51 -2.92
N TYR A 163 -2.01 -10.45 -3.05
CA TYR A 163 -3.38 -10.09 -3.43
C TYR A 163 -4.46 -11.06 -2.91
N GLY A 164 -5.70 -10.81 -3.31
CA GLY A 164 -6.82 -11.69 -2.99
C GLY A 164 -7.09 -11.67 -1.49
N ASN A 165 -7.11 -12.83 -0.84
CA ASN A 165 -7.31 -12.96 0.60
C ASN A 165 -6.00 -13.25 1.35
N ALA A 166 -4.85 -12.74 0.88
CA ALA A 166 -3.55 -12.91 1.54
C ALA A 166 -3.58 -12.52 3.03
N LYS A 167 -2.80 -13.24 3.86
CA LYS A 167 -2.57 -12.97 5.28
C LYS A 167 -1.05 -13.07 5.57
N VAL A 168 -0.37 -11.93 5.51
CA VAL A 168 1.09 -11.84 5.62
C VAL A 168 1.44 -11.07 6.91
N SER A 169 1.87 -11.76 7.97
CA SER A 169 2.27 -11.14 9.24
C SER A 169 3.76 -11.15 9.53
N GLY A 170 4.53 -11.86 8.71
CA GLY A 170 5.99 -11.89 8.79
C GLY A 170 6.60 -12.34 7.48
N ASP A 171 7.92 -12.22 7.37
CA ASP A 171 8.67 -12.51 6.14
C ASP A 171 8.63 -13.99 5.73
N ALA A 172 8.25 -14.88 6.64
CA ALA A 172 8.00 -16.29 6.37
C ALA A 172 6.60 -16.57 5.78
N HIS A 173 5.76 -15.56 5.56
CA HIS A 173 4.40 -15.73 5.01
C HIS A 173 4.34 -15.52 3.50
N TRP A 174 5.44 -15.10 2.89
CA TRP A 174 5.55 -14.89 1.45
C TRP A 174 6.97 -15.13 0.97
N ILE A 175 7.13 -15.24 -0.35
CA ILE A 175 8.42 -15.26 -1.04
C ILE A 175 8.25 -14.74 -2.47
N SER A 176 9.24 -13.99 -2.96
CA SER A 176 9.37 -13.72 -4.39
C SER A 176 10.73 -14.19 -4.90
N ILE A 177 10.72 -14.84 -6.06
CA ILE A 177 11.89 -15.51 -6.64
C ILE A 177 11.96 -15.14 -8.12
N GLY A 178 13.09 -14.61 -8.54
CA GLY A 178 13.31 -14.18 -9.91
C GLY A 178 14.64 -13.46 -10.09
N PRO A 179 15.03 -13.17 -11.34
CA PRO A 179 14.31 -13.52 -12.57
C PRO A 179 14.36 -15.03 -12.89
N ILE A 180 13.25 -15.62 -13.32
CA ILE A 180 13.13 -17.04 -13.71
C ILE A 180 12.21 -17.26 -14.93
N GLY A 181 12.39 -18.41 -15.58
CA GLY A 181 11.63 -18.79 -16.78
C GLY A 181 12.09 -18.00 -18.03
N SER A 182 11.49 -18.33 -19.18
CA SER A 182 11.84 -17.74 -20.48
C SER A 182 11.67 -16.21 -20.55
N GLU A 183 10.79 -15.65 -19.73
CA GLU A 183 10.51 -14.20 -19.69
C GLU A 183 11.34 -13.44 -18.65
N ASN A 184 12.26 -14.11 -17.92
CA ASN A 184 13.03 -13.49 -16.81
C ASN A 184 12.14 -12.75 -15.78
N GLY A 185 10.97 -13.32 -15.49
CA GLY A 185 9.99 -12.72 -14.58
C GLY A 185 10.14 -13.20 -13.14
N PHE A 186 9.44 -12.53 -12.23
CA PHE A 186 9.38 -12.91 -10.81
C PHE A 186 8.14 -13.75 -10.53
N LEU A 187 8.34 -14.84 -9.78
CA LEU A 187 7.27 -15.58 -9.11
C LEU A 187 7.03 -14.93 -7.75
N THR A 188 5.78 -14.84 -7.32
CA THR A 188 5.41 -14.52 -5.93
C THR A 188 4.53 -15.63 -5.39
N ALA A 189 4.83 -16.12 -4.19
CA ALA A 189 3.96 -17.02 -3.44
C ALA A 189 3.70 -16.46 -2.05
N PHE A 190 2.49 -16.64 -1.52
CA PHE A 190 2.09 -16.13 -0.21
C PHE A 190 0.97 -16.96 0.42
N ARG A 191 0.88 -16.91 1.75
CA ARG A 191 -0.19 -17.54 2.52
C ARG A 191 -1.51 -16.74 2.43
N GLN A 192 -2.60 -17.47 2.25
CA GLN A 192 -3.96 -16.94 2.32
C GLN A 192 -4.56 -17.13 3.72
N ARG A 193 -5.75 -16.56 3.95
CA ARG A 193 -6.48 -16.67 5.23
C ARG A 193 -6.84 -18.11 5.63
N ASP A 194 -7.02 -18.99 4.66
CA ASP A 194 -7.30 -20.42 4.85
C ASP A 194 -6.01 -21.27 4.90
N ASN A 195 -4.85 -20.61 5.04
CA ASN A 195 -3.51 -21.19 5.02
C ASN A 195 -3.08 -21.86 3.71
N SER A 196 -3.93 -21.82 2.66
CA SER A 196 -3.49 -22.23 1.33
C SER A 196 -2.40 -21.29 0.80
N ILE A 197 -1.52 -21.83 -0.04
CA ILE A 197 -0.46 -21.06 -0.68
C ILE A 197 -0.96 -20.64 -2.07
N MET A 198 -1.06 -19.34 -2.30
CA MET A 198 -1.30 -18.75 -3.61
C MET A 198 0.03 -18.51 -4.31
N VAL A 199 0.09 -18.79 -5.61
CA VAL A 199 1.26 -18.59 -6.47
C VAL A 199 0.86 -17.75 -7.67
N ARG A 200 1.72 -16.79 -8.02
CA ARG A 200 1.63 -15.99 -9.22
C ARG A 200 2.92 -16.05 -9.99
N ARG A 201 2.85 -16.39 -11.28
CA ARG A 201 3.96 -16.23 -12.23
C ARG A 201 3.43 -15.92 -13.64
N GLY A 202 3.83 -14.79 -14.20
CA GLY A 202 3.33 -14.35 -15.50
C GLY A 202 1.79 -14.24 -15.51
N CYS A 203 1.15 -14.92 -16.45
CA CYS A 203 -0.31 -15.03 -16.51
C CYS A 203 -0.91 -16.05 -15.52
N PHE A 204 -0.10 -16.94 -14.95
CA PHE A 204 -0.57 -17.92 -13.99
C PHE A 204 -0.91 -17.25 -12.64
N SER A 205 -2.06 -17.64 -12.09
CA SER A 205 -2.52 -17.30 -10.75
C SER A 205 -3.38 -18.44 -10.23
N GLY A 206 -2.94 -19.11 -9.17
CA GLY A 206 -3.64 -20.24 -8.59
C GLY A 206 -2.94 -20.75 -7.32
N THR A 207 -3.48 -21.78 -6.71
CA THR A 207 -2.85 -22.48 -5.59
C THR A 207 -1.52 -23.12 -5.99
N ILE A 208 -0.69 -23.45 -5.00
CA ILE A 208 0.58 -24.16 -5.25
C ILE A 208 0.37 -25.51 -5.95
N ASP A 209 -0.73 -26.22 -5.69
CA ASP A 209 -1.02 -27.52 -6.30
C ASP A 209 -1.53 -27.37 -7.74
N GLU A 210 -2.32 -26.33 -8.02
CA GLU A 210 -2.68 -25.96 -9.39
C GLU A 210 -1.43 -25.52 -10.18
N PHE A 211 -0.49 -24.82 -9.54
CA PHE A 211 0.77 -24.42 -10.16
C PHE A 211 1.64 -25.62 -10.49
N GLU A 212 1.76 -26.58 -9.56
CA GLU A 212 2.47 -27.83 -9.77
C GLU A 212 1.87 -28.64 -10.92
N SER A 213 0.53 -28.75 -10.96
CA SER A 213 -0.19 -29.39 -12.07
C SER A 213 0.13 -28.70 -13.41
N ALA A 214 0.03 -27.37 -13.45
CA ALA A 214 0.34 -26.60 -14.66
C ALA A 214 1.79 -26.77 -15.13
N VAL A 215 2.77 -26.82 -14.21
CA VAL A 215 4.18 -27.05 -14.53
C VAL A 215 4.39 -28.45 -15.12
N ASN A 216 3.75 -29.47 -14.56
CA ASN A 216 3.86 -30.84 -15.05
C ASN A 216 3.22 -31.02 -16.45
N ASP A 217 2.12 -30.32 -16.73
CA ASP A 217 1.44 -30.38 -18.02
C ASP A 217 2.18 -29.63 -19.14
N THR A 218 2.85 -28.51 -18.82
CA THR A 218 3.42 -27.59 -19.83
C THR A 218 4.95 -27.66 -19.96
N HIS A 219 5.66 -28.12 -18.93
CA HIS A 219 7.11 -28.05 -18.85
C HIS A 219 7.74 -29.38 -18.42
N SER A 220 7.16 -30.51 -18.87
CA SER A 220 7.58 -31.84 -18.43
C SER A 220 9.08 -32.09 -18.57
N ASP A 221 9.73 -31.60 -19.63
CA ASP A 221 11.09 -31.99 -20.00
C ASP A 221 12.00 -30.81 -20.42
N ASN A 222 12.07 -29.74 -19.62
CA ASN A 222 13.07 -28.69 -19.84
C ASN A 222 13.60 -28.08 -18.52
N GLN A 223 14.73 -27.37 -18.62
CA GLN A 223 15.41 -26.75 -17.47
C GLN A 223 14.49 -25.79 -16.70
N HIS A 224 13.53 -25.12 -17.36
CA HIS A 224 12.58 -24.25 -16.66
C HIS A 224 11.60 -25.04 -15.80
N GLY A 225 11.13 -26.19 -16.29
CA GLY A 225 10.31 -27.13 -15.50
C GLY A 225 11.03 -27.61 -14.25
N ASP A 226 12.31 -27.99 -14.37
CA ASP A 226 13.12 -28.42 -13.22
C ASP A 226 13.32 -27.31 -12.20
N ILE A 227 13.58 -26.08 -12.65
CA ILE A 227 13.63 -24.90 -11.78
C ILE A 227 12.29 -24.75 -11.06
N TYR A 228 11.16 -24.78 -11.77
CA TYR A 228 9.85 -24.61 -11.14
C TYR A 228 9.53 -25.70 -10.12
N ARG A 229 9.85 -26.97 -10.41
CA ARG A 229 9.69 -28.07 -9.44
C ARG A 229 10.53 -27.85 -8.18
N ALA A 230 11.79 -27.42 -8.32
CA ALA A 230 12.63 -27.08 -7.19
C ALA A 230 12.04 -25.90 -6.37
N LEU A 231 11.53 -24.88 -7.05
CA LEU A 231 10.89 -23.74 -6.38
C LEU A 231 9.60 -24.12 -5.66
N ILE A 232 8.78 -25.01 -6.23
CA ILE A 232 7.56 -25.53 -5.58
C ILE A 232 7.92 -26.18 -4.24
N LEU A 233 8.98 -27.01 -4.21
CA LEU A 233 9.45 -27.61 -2.96
C LEU A 233 9.90 -26.55 -1.94
N VAL A 234 10.69 -25.57 -2.37
CA VAL A 234 11.11 -24.46 -1.49
C VAL A 234 9.92 -23.67 -0.95
N ILE A 235 8.93 -23.38 -1.80
CA ILE A 235 7.72 -22.65 -1.42
C ILE A 235 6.91 -23.45 -0.40
N LYS A 236 6.66 -24.74 -0.66
CA LYS A 236 5.93 -25.63 0.26
C LYS A 236 6.63 -25.71 1.62
N LEU A 237 7.96 -25.85 1.64
CA LEU A 237 8.73 -25.91 2.89
C LEU A 237 8.75 -24.58 3.64
N ARG A 238 8.92 -23.45 2.95
CA ARG A 238 9.02 -22.13 3.58
C ARG A 238 7.68 -21.62 4.11
N LEU A 239 6.60 -21.86 3.36
CA LEU A 239 5.27 -21.34 3.65
C LEU A 239 4.35 -22.35 4.36
N ALA A 240 4.88 -23.53 4.73
CA ALA A 240 4.19 -24.45 5.62
C ALA A 240 3.85 -23.77 6.94
N GLU A 241 2.72 -24.15 7.54
CA GLU A 241 2.39 -23.70 8.90
C GLU A 241 3.47 -24.14 9.87
N VAL A 242 3.94 -23.20 10.70
CA VAL A 242 4.78 -23.51 11.85
C VAL A 242 3.86 -23.70 13.05
N GLU A 243 3.97 -24.84 13.74
CA GLU A 243 3.26 -25.08 15.00
C GLU A 243 3.55 -23.95 15.99
N GLY A 244 2.54 -23.12 16.32
CA GLY A 244 2.65 -22.03 17.30
C GLY A 244 2.14 -20.65 16.88
N GLU A 245 1.75 -20.42 15.62
CA GLU A 245 1.22 -19.12 15.17
C GLU A 245 -0.24 -18.81 15.60
N GLN A 246 -0.89 -19.70 16.37
CA GLN A 246 -2.22 -19.46 16.95
C GLN A 246 -2.14 -18.52 18.17
N GLY A 247 -1.98 -17.21 17.96
CA GLY A 247 -1.90 -16.30 19.12
C GLY A 247 -1.99 -14.80 18.85
N GLY A 248 -2.56 -14.34 17.72
CA GLY A 248 -2.43 -12.94 17.31
C GLY A 248 -3.70 -12.22 16.85
N ASP A 249 -4.90 -12.76 17.08
CA ASP A 249 -6.17 -12.04 16.85
C ASP A 249 -6.76 -11.56 18.19
N HIS A 250 -6.02 -10.72 18.92
CA HIS A 250 -6.56 -9.96 20.06
C HIS A 250 -6.05 -8.51 20.04
N ALA A 251 -6.98 -7.62 19.67
CA ALA A 251 -7.12 -6.17 19.96
C ALA A 251 -7.36 -5.34 18.68
#